data_AF-A0A6V7QD60-F1
#
_entry.id   AF-A0A6V7QD60-F1
#
_cell.length_a   1.000
_cell.length_b   1.000
_cell.length_c   1.000
_cell.angle_alpha   90.00
_cell.angle_beta   90.00
_cell.angle_gamma   90.00
#
_symmetry.space_group_name_H-M   'P 1'
#
loop_
_entity.id
_entity.type
_entity.pdbx_description
1 polymer ?
#
loop_
_entity_poly.entity_id
_entity_poly.type
_entity_poly.pdbx_seq_one_letter_code
_entity_poly.pdbx_strand_id
1 'polypeptide(L)'
;MELTEIGVRFRASDMSRFRDITFRSGLLFGWLSLPPIQIDDATQTVISNMVAFETCAVGVTDYGVGSYLSLLALLLSSEEDVKELRLKKIFSDVSDGQALAFLKSSTHTWGRAQASCRCCRHI
;
A
#
# COMPACT_ATOMS: atom_id res chain seq x y z
N MET A 1 6.26 -9.62 -11.40
CA MET A 1 6.76 -10.41 -10.26
C MET A 1 5.53 -11.09 -9.74
N GLU A 2 5.37 -12.39 -9.96
CA GLU A 2 4.15 -13.08 -9.54
C GLU A 2 4.26 -13.38 -8.04
N LEU A 3 3.27 -12.94 -7.25
CA LEU A 3 3.26 -13.11 -5.78
C LEU A 3 3.45 -14.57 -5.34
N THR A 4 3.02 -15.53 -6.16
CA THR A 4 3.16 -16.97 -5.95
C THR A 4 4.61 -17.48 -6.04
N GLU A 5 5.51 -16.79 -6.75
CA GLU A 5 6.91 -17.21 -6.94
C GLU A 5 7.81 -16.85 -5.74
N ILE A 6 7.38 -15.90 -4.91
CA ILE A 6 8.20 -15.30 -3.83
C ILE A 6 8.23 -16.20 -2.57
N GLY A 7 7.49 -17.30 -2.54
CA GLY A 7 7.41 -18.19 -1.38
C GLY A 7 6.71 -17.54 -0.17
N VAL A 8 5.89 -16.51 -0.41
CA VAL A 8 5.12 -15.78 0.61
C VAL A 8 3.63 -15.96 0.33
N ARG A 9 2.87 -16.29 1.38
CA ARG A 9 1.41 -16.41 1.33
C ARG A 9 0.75 -15.23 2.03
N PHE A 10 -0.31 -14.73 1.42
CA PHE A 10 -1.04 -13.56 1.90
C PHE A 10 -2.27 -13.96 2.72
N ARG A 11 -2.56 -13.15 3.75
CA ARG A 11 -3.79 -13.22 4.53
C ARG A 11 -4.23 -11.80 4.93
N ALA A 12 -5.54 -11.58 5.00
CA ALA A 12 -6.07 -10.36 5.61
C ALA A 12 -5.78 -10.32 7.12
N SER A 13 -5.35 -9.16 7.60
CA SER A 13 -5.24 -8.85 9.02
C SER A 13 -6.62 -8.72 9.64
N ASP A 14 -6.72 -9.04 10.93
CA ASP A 14 -7.96 -8.91 11.70
C ASP A 14 -8.26 -7.43 12.03
N MET A 15 -7.28 -6.54 11.83
CA MET A 15 -7.40 -5.10 12.08
C MET A 15 -7.21 -4.30 10.78
N SER A 16 -7.90 -3.16 10.69
CA SER A 16 -7.91 -2.28 9.51
C SER A 16 -6.93 -1.11 9.59
N ARG A 17 -5.98 -1.10 10.54
CA ARG A 17 -5.00 -0.01 10.62
C ARG A 17 -3.88 -0.29 9.63
N PHE A 18 -3.41 0.73 8.93
CA PHE A 18 -2.33 0.62 7.93
C PHE A 18 -1.03 -0.02 8.46
N ARG A 19 -0.82 -0.03 9.77
CA ARG A 19 0.37 -0.63 10.42
C ARG A 19 0.18 -2.07 10.86
N ASP A 20 -1.02 -2.64 10.76
CA ASP A 20 -1.29 -4.02 11.18
C ASP A 20 -0.79 -5.03 10.14
N ILE A 21 0.50 -4.91 9.84
CA ILE A 21 1.28 -5.75 8.94
C ILE A 21 2.09 -6.70 9.81
N THR A 22 1.96 -8.00 9.59
CA THR A 22 2.79 -8.98 10.29
C THR A 22 3.41 -9.96 9.31
N PHE A 23 4.68 -10.25 9.49
CA PHE A 23 5.38 -11.29 8.75
C PHE A 23 5.76 -12.43 9.69
N ARG A 24 5.42 -13.65 9.29
CA ARG A 24 5.83 -14.87 10.00
C ARG A 24 6.57 -15.78 9.04
N SER A 25 7.84 -16.03 9.34
CA SER A 25 8.61 -17.04 8.62
C SER A 25 8.12 -18.45 8.97
N GLY A 26 8.03 -19.33 7.97
CA GLY A 26 7.72 -20.74 8.12
C GLY A 26 8.77 -21.60 7.43
N LEU A 27 8.73 -22.92 7.66
CA LEU A 27 9.74 -23.84 7.15
C LEU A 27 9.77 -23.96 5.61
N LEU A 28 8.62 -23.75 4.96
CA LEU A 28 8.45 -23.89 3.50
C LEU A 28 8.02 -22.60 2.80
N PHE A 29 7.35 -21.69 3.51
CA PHE A 29 6.87 -20.42 3.01
C PHE A 29 6.68 -19.43 4.16
N GLY A 30 6.79 -18.14 3.87
CA GLY A 30 6.42 -17.06 4.78
C GLY A 30 4.93 -16.74 4.72
N TRP A 31 4.40 -16.16 5.78
CA TRP A 31 3.06 -15.58 5.82
C TRP A 31 3.16 -14.06 6.00
N LEU A 32 2.55 -13.33 5.08
CA LEU A 32 2.37 -11.88 5.20
C LEU A 32 0.89 -11.57 5.45
N SER A 33 0.61 -11.03 6.63
CA SER A 33 -0.70 -10.50 6.99
C SER A 33 -0.74 -9.02 6.63
N LEU A 34 -1.74 -8.61 5.85
CA LEU A 34 -1.93 -7.22 5.42
C LEU A 34 -3.30 -6.69 5.86
N PRO A 35 -3.38 -5.43 6.32
CA PRO A 35 -4.66 -4.76 6.58
C PRO A 35 -5.55 -4.77 5.34
N PRO A 36 -6.82 -5.16 5.42
CA PRO A 36 -7.72 -5.04 4.28
C PRO A 36 -7.93 -3.56 3.92
N ILE A 37 -7.97 -3.25 2.62
CA ILE A 37 -8.20 -1.92 2.08
C ILE A 37 -9.34 -1.94 1.05
N GLN A 38 -10.24 -0.98 1.18
CA GLN A 38 -11.31 -0.73 0.21
C GLN A 38 -10.92 0.51 -0.58
N ILE A 39 -10.90 0.46 -1.92
CA ILE A 39 -10.44 1.59 -2.76
C ILE A 39 -11.64 2.23 -3.49
N ASP A 40 -12.59 2.77 -2.73
CA ASP A 40 -13.61 3.65 -3.31
C ASP A 40 -13.10 5.10 -3.45
N ASP A 41 -13.85 5.95 -4.15
CA ASP A 41 -13.47 7.35 -4.40
C ASP A 41 -13.25 8.14 -3.09
N ALA A 42 -14.04 7.84 -2.05
CA ALA A 42 -13.91 8.47 -0.74
C ALA A 42 -12.60 8.05 -0.05
N THR A 43 -12.28 6.76 -0.09
CA THR A 43 -11.10 6.18 0.54
C THR A 43 -9.82 6.60 -0.18
N GLN A 44 -9.85 6.69 -1.52
CA GLN A 44 -8.75 7.27 -2.30
C GLN A 44 -8.45 8.71 -1.89
N THR A 45 -9.50 9.51 -1.64
CA THR A 45 -9.36 10.89 -1.15
C THR A 45 -8.76 10.94 0.25
N VAL A 46 -9.26 10.09 1.17
CA VAL A 46 -8.74 10.00 2.54
C VAL A 46 -7.27 9.60 2.56
N ILE A 47 -6.90 8.57 1.79
CA ILE A 47 -5.52 8.09 1.68
C ILE A 47 -4.61 9.20 1.15
N SER A 48 -5.04 9.91 0.10
CA SER A 48 -4.27 10.99 -0.49
C SER A 48 -4.01 12.12 0.52
N ASN A 49 -5.01 12.48 1.31
CA ASN A 49 -4.87 13.48 2.37
C ASN A 49 -3.94 13.02 3.50
N MET A 50 -4.00 11.75 3.89
CA MET A 50 -3.10 11.19 4.92
C MET A 50 -1.65 11.20 4.45
N VAL A 51 -1.37 10.81 3.21
CA VAL A 51 0.00 10.86 2.66
C VAL A 51 0.48 12.31 2.52
N ALA A 52 -0.38 13.24 2.09
CA ALA A 52 -0.04 14.65 2.06
C ALA A 52 0.31 15.19 3.46
N PHE A 53 -0.43 14.77 4.49
CA PHE A 53 -0.12 15.09 5.88
C PHE A 53 1.25 14.53 6.30
N GLU A 54 1.53 13.24 6.05
CA GLU A 54 2.82 12.61 6.38
C GLU A 54 4.01 13.26 5.67
N THR A 55 3.82 13.78 4.46
CA THR A 55 4.89 14.38 3.64
C THR A 55 5.08 15.88 3.83
N CYS A 56 4.05 16.60 4.28
CA CYS A 56 4.11 18.06 4.48
C CYS A 56 4.37 18.46 5.94
N ALA A 57 4.11 17.55 6.89
CA ALA A 57 4.29 17.83 8.30
C ALA A 57 5.78 17.83 8.69
N VAL A 58 6.26 18.97 9.18
CA VAL A 58 7.63 19.12 9.69
C VAL A 58 7.82 18.26 10.94
N GLY A 59 8.86 17.42 10.95
CA GLY A 59 9.20 16.56 12.09
C GLY A 59 8.48 15.21 12.14
N VAL A 60 7.64 14.89 11.14
CA VAL A 60 7.10 13.54 10.99
C VAL A 60 8.18 12.63 10.41
N THR A 61 8.55 11.61 11.18
CA THR A 61 9.48 10.53 10.77
C THR A 61 8.74 9.21 10.52
N ASP A 62 7.44 9.19 10.80
CA ASP A 62 6.60 8.01 10.81
C ASP A 62 5.62 8.07 9.62
N TYR A 63 5.98 7.38 8.55
CA TYR A 63 5.25 7.34 7.28
C TYR A 63 4.36 6.09 7.20
N GLY A 64 3.48 5.88 8.18
CA GLY A 64 2.70 4.65 8.30
C GLY A 64 1.84 4.34 7.06
N VAL A 65 1.14 5.36 6.54
CA VAL A 65 0.25 5.23 5.38
C VAL A 65 1.07 5.14 4.09
N GLY A 66 2.03 6.05 3.90
CA GLY A 66 2.91 6.05 2.73
C GLY A 66 3.76 4.77 2.60
N SER A 67 4.30 4.26 3.70
CA SER A 67 5.09 3.02 3.70
C SER A 67 4.23 1.80 3.39
N TYR A 68 3.00 1.74 3.93
CA TYR A 68 2.06 0.67 3.62
C TYR A 68 1.72 0.64 2.12
N LEU A 69 1.40 1.80 1.55
CA LEU A 69 1.06 1.89 0.15
C LEU A 69 2.27 1.61 -0.77
N SER A 70 3.48 2.00 -0.34
CA SER A 70 4.72 1.62 -1.03
C SER A 70 4.91 0.09 -1.02
N LEU A 71 4.64 -0.57 0.11
CA LEU A 71 4.66 -2.04 0.19
C LEU A 71 3.63 -2.65 -0.78
N LEU A 72 2.40 -2.16 -0.80
CA LEU A 72 1.38 -2.65 -1.74
C LEU A 72 1.78 -2.46 -3.21
N ALA A 73 2.38 -1.32 -3.56
CA ALA A 73 2.83 -1.07 -4.93
C ALA A 73 4.02 -1.95 -5.34
N LEU A 74 4.86 -2.39 -4.39
CA LEU A 74 5.91 -3.39 -4.64
C LEU A 74 5.33 -4.79 -4.85
N LEU A 75 4.26 -5.13 -4.13
CA LEU A 75 3.58 -6.42 -4.24
C LEU A 75 2.69 -6.52 -5.49
N LEU A 76 2.10 -5.41 -5.94
CA LEU A 76 1.14 -5.37 -7.04
C LEU A 76 1.81 -4.90 -8.33
N SER A 77 2.42 -5.86 -9.04
CA SER A 77 3.11 -5.59 -10.31
C SER A 77 2.17 -5.73 -11.53
N SER A 78 1.20 -6.63 -11.44
CA SER A 78 0.22 -6.98 -12.48
C SER A 78 -1.24 -6.90 -11.96
N GLU A 79 -2.22 -7.06 -12.86
CA GLU A 79 -3.63 -7.20 -12.44
C GLU A 79 -3.89 -8.56 -11.79
N GLU A 80 -3.10 -9.57 -12.14
CA GLU A 80 -3.12 -10.91 -11.57
C GLU A 80 -2.78 -10.87 -10.08
N ASP A 81 -1.78 -10.07 -9.69
CA ASP A 81 -1.43 -9.84 -8.28
C ASP A 81 -2.62 -9.23 -7.50
N VAL A 82 -3.36 -8.29 -8.13
CA VAL A 82 -4.54 -7.67 -7.52
C VAL A 82 -5.66 -8.68 -7.32
N LYS A 83 -5.88 -9.56 -8.31
CA LYS A 83 -6.85 -10.66 -8.21
C LYS A 83 -6.49 -11.61 -7.07
N GLU A 84 -5.22 -11.97 -6.92
CA GLU A 84 -4.77 -12.83 -5.83
C GLU A 84 -5.06 -12.19 -4.45
N LEU A 85 -4.70 -10.92 -4.27
CA LEU A 85 -4.96 -10.21 -3.01
C LEU A 85 -6.47 -10.00 -2.75
N ARG A 86 -7.30 -9.84 -3.79
CA ARG A 86 -8.77 -9.81 -3.66
C ARG A 86 -9.31 -11.16 -3.20
N LEU A 87 -8.83 -12.28 -3.76
CA LEU A 87 -9.21 -13.62 -3.31
C LEU A 87 -8.86 -13.86 -1.83
N LYS A 88 -7.80 -13.20 -1.34
CA LYS A 88 -7.42 -13.21 0.09
C LYS A 88 -8.16 -12.17 0.95
N LYS A 89 -9.12 -11.44 0.37
CA LYS A 89 -9.92 -10.38 1.00
C LYS A 89 -9.08 -9.22 1.55
N ILE A 90 -7.91 -8.99 0.97
CA ILE A 90 -7.07 -7.83 1.28
C ILE A 90 -7.56 -6.62 0.49
N PHE A 91 -8.09 -6.82 -0.71
CA PHE A 91 -8.82 -5.81 -1.48
C PHE A 91 -10.30 -6.17 -1.58
N SER A 92 -11.18 -5.17 -1.57
CA SER A 92 -12.60 -5.35 -1.87
C SER A 92 -13.13 -4.27 -2.80
N ASP A 93 -14.07 -4.65 -3.66
CA ASP A 93 -15.09 -3.80 -4.30
C ASP A 93 -14.67 -2.80 -5.39
N VAL A 94 -13.54 -3.03 -6.06
CA VAL A 94 -13.00 -2.16 -7.13
C VAL A 94 -12.52 -3.03 -8.28
N SER A 95 -12.57 -2.55 -9.53
CA SER A 95 -11.96 -3.28 -10.65
C SER A 95 -10.44 -3.41 -10.46
N ASP A 96 -9.84 -4.54 -10.88
CA ASP A 96 -8.39 -4.78 -10.72
C ASP A 96 -7.54 -3.65 -11.29
N GLY A 97 -7.93 -3.17 -12.48
CA GLY A 97 -7.26 -2.06 -13.16
C GLY A 97 -7.33 -0.74 -12.39
N GLN A 98 -8.43 -0.41 -11.72
CA GLN A 98 -8.55 0.82 -10.93
C GLN A 98 -7.67 0.80 -9.67
N ALA A 99 -7.65 -0.32 -8.94
CA ALA A 99 -6.78 -0.45 -7.76
C ALA A 99 -5.30 -0.37 -8.15
N LEU A 100 -4.91 -1.05 -9.23
CA LEU A 100 -3.56 -1.01 -9.76
C LEU A 100 -3.19 0.41 -10.26
N ALA A 101 -4.09 1.07 -10.99
CA ALA A 101 -3.86 2.43 -11.50
C ALA A 101 -3.74 3.46 -10.37
N PHE A 102 -4.56 3.36 -9.32
CA PHE A 102 -4.46 4.22 -8.14
C PHE A 102 -3.09 4.07 -7.45
N LEU A 103 -2.66 2.83 -7.17
CA LEU A 103 -1.37 2.58 -6.51
C LEU A 103 -0.18 2.98 -7.39
N LYS A 104 -0.22 2.72 -8.70
CA LYS A 104 0.84 3.14 -9.63
C LYS A 104 0.90 4.66 -9.84
N SER A 105 -0.25 5.34 -9.90
CA SER A 105 -0.27 6.81 -9.99
C SER A 105 0.23 7.47 -8.71
N SER A 106 -0.07 6.85 -7.56
CA SER A 106 0.39 7.26 -6.24
C SER A 106 1.91 7.18 -6.07
N THR A 107 2.57 6.09 -6.48
CA THR A 107 4.04 5.99 -6.35
C THR A 107 4.80 7.03 -7.19
N HIS A 108 4.34 7.33 -8.41
CA HIS A 108 4.94 8.38 -9.25
C HIS A 108 4.70 9.80 -8.73
N THR A 109 3.56 10.03 -8.10
CA THR A 109 3.21 11.34 -7.53
C THR A 109 3.85 11.55 -6.18
N TRP A 110 4.04 10.52 -5.35
CA TRP A 110 4.67 10.63 -4.03
C TRP A 110 6.19 10.78 -4.10
N GLY A 111 6.86 10.06 -5.02
CA GLY A 111 8.28 10.31 -5.30
C GLY A 111 8.53 11.74 -5.79
N ARG A 112 7.56 12.34 -6.50
CA ARG A 112 7.58 13.77 -6.88
C ARG A 112 7.13 14.71 -5.77
N ALA A 113 6.18 14.32 -4.91
CA ALA A 113 5.71 15.13 -3.79
C ALA A 113 6.80 15.30 -2.73
N GLN A 114 7.58 14.24 -2.44
CA GLN A 114 8.81 14.33 -1.62
C GLN A 114 9.84 15.28 -2.24
N ALA A 115 9.98 15.30 -3.57
CA ALA A 115 10.91 16.20 -4.27
C ALA A 115 10.38 17.64 -4.47
N SER A 116 9.07 17.86 -4.40
CA SER A 116 8.40 19.11 -4.78
C SER A 116 7.88 19.91 -3.59
N CYS A 117 7.65 19.26 -2.43
CA CYS A 117 7.11 19.92 -1.25
C CYS A 117 7.98 21.12 -0.84
N ARG A 118 7.38 22.32 -0.79
CA ARG A 118 8.09 23.55 -0.38
C ARG A 118 8.63 23.48 1.05
N CYS A 119 8.08 22.60 1.90
CA CYS A 119 8.60 22.36 3.26
C CYS A 119 10.00 21.73 3.28
N CYS A 120 10.47 21.07 2.21
CA CYS A 120 11.79 20.44 2.15
C CYS A 120 12.88 21.34 1.54
N ARG A 121 12.58 22.59 1.16
CA ARG A 121 13.50 23.45 0.39
C ARG A 121 14.41 24.34 1.24
N HIS A 122 14.35 24.24 2.57
CA HIS A 122 15.08 25.09 3.51
C HIS A 122 15.74 24.33 4.70
N ILE A 123 16.22 23.11 4.47
CA ILE A 123 17.29 22.53 5.31
C ILE A 123 18.58 22.55 4.48
#